data_AF-A0A7W3T924-F1
#
_entry.id   AF-A0A7W3T924-F1
#
_cell.length_a   1.000
_cell.length_b   1.000
_cell.length_c   1.000
_cell.angle_alpha   90.00
_cell.angle_beta   90.00
_cell.angle_gamma   90.00
#
_symmetry.space_group_name_H-M   'P 1'
#
loop_
_entity.id
_entity.type
_entity.pdbx_description
1 polymer ?
#
loop_
_entity_poly.entity_id
_entity_poly.type
_entity_poly.pdbx_seq_one_letter_code
_entity_poly.pdbx_strand_id
1 'polypeptide(L)'
;ATDPSLAPAGRHLHYVLAPCPNTDIGPDATHWADLGPRYRDALLNELEKRGLNGITSAIEEETLVTPADWTAEGHAAGTPFSAAHTFPQTGPFRPRNLVSGLDNAVLAGCGTTPGVGVPTVLISGKLAAGRITGAGPRPRDT
;
A
#
# COMPACT_ATOMS: atom_id res chain seq x y z
N ALA A 1 -9.25 10.83 19.13
CA ALA A 1 -8.21 9.89 18.66
C ALA A 1 -8.41 8.56 19.37
N THR A 2 -8.24 7.44 18.67
CA THR A 2 -8.42 6.09 19.25
C THR A 2 -7.24 5.67 20.12
N ASP A 3 -6.04 6.18 19.83
CA ASP A 3 -4.83 6.02 20.64
C ASP A 3 -4.16 7.38 20.88
N PRO A 4 -4.14 7.90 22.12
CA PRO A 4 -3.55 9.20 22.45
C PRO A 4 -2.02 9.18 22.48
N SER A 5 -1.37 8.01 22.46
CA SER A 5 0.10 7.91 22.49
C SER A 5 0.76 8.22 21.14
N LEU A 6 -0.02 8.26 20.06
CA LEU A 6 0.45 8.52 18.70
C LEU A 6 0.81 9.99 18.42
N ALA A 7 0.49 10.90 19.36
CA ALA A 7 0.84 12.31 19.25
C ALA A 7 1.16 12.90 20.64
N PRO A 8 1.94 13.99 20.72
CA PRO A 8 2.10 14.75 21.95
C PRO A 8 0.77 15.22 22.54
N ALA A 9 0.76 15.55 23.84
CA ALA A 9 -0.42 16.06 24.50
C ALA A 9 -0.94 17.35 23.81
N GLY A 10 -2.24 17.40 23.51
CA GLY A 10 -2.86 18.53 22.80
C GLY A 10 -2.55 18.60 21.30
N ARG A 11 -1.97 17.54 20.73
CA ARG A 11 -1.69 17.41 19.29
C ARG A 11 -2.42 16.21 18.70
N HIS A 12 -2.49 16.16 17.38
CA HIS A 12 -3.15 15.11 16.62
C HIS A 12 -2.24 14.62 15.51
N LEU A 13 -2.22 13.30 15.29
CA LEU A 13 -1.63 12.69 14.11
C LEU A 13 -2.73 12.48 13.07
N HIS A 14 -2.53 13.03 11.87
CA HIS A 14 -3.42 12.84 10.73
C HIS A 14 -2.70 12.09 9.62
N TYR A 15 -3.37 11.09 9.05
CA TYR A 15 -2.94 10.40 7.84
C TYR A 15 -4.00 10.61 6.77
N VAL A 16 -3.61 11.21 5.65
CA VAL A 16 -4.51 11.51 4.53
C VAL A 16 -4.03 10.73 3.31
N LEU A 17 -4.91 9.89 2.76
CA LEU A 17 -4.66 9.13 1.55
C LEU A 17 -5.56 9.64 0.42
N ALA A 18 -4.95 10.09 -0.66
CA ALA A 18 -5.64 10.59 -1.84
C ALA A 18 -5.33 9.70 -3.06
N PRO A 19 -6.36 9.15 -3.75
CA PRO A 19 -6.13 8.34 -4.94
C PRO A 19 -5.46 9.14 -6.06
N CYS A 20 -4.40 8.58 -6.63
CA CYS A 20 -3.68 9.13 -7.78
C CYS A 20 -3.23 8.01 -8.73
N PRO A 21 -2.97 8.32 -10.02
CA PRO A 21 -2.45 7.33 -10.96
C PRO A 21 -1.01 6.93 -10.60
N ASN A 22 -0.63 5.71 -10.97
CA ASN A 22 0.73 5.20 -10.88
C ASN A 22 1.63 5.82 -11.97
N THR A 23 2.94 5.58 -11.93
CA THR A 23 3.89 6.22 -12.86
C THR A 23 3.88 5.66 -14.29
N ASP A 24 3.21 4.53 -14.54
CA ASP A 24 3.09 3.94 -15.88
C ASP A 24 1.96 4.57 -16.69
N ILE A 25 0.89 5.02 -16.00
CA ILE A 25 -0.33 5.57 -16.63
C ILE A 25 -0.42 7.09 -16.43
N GLY A 26 0.07 7.57 -15.28
CA GLY A 26 0.02 8.97 -14.88
C GLY A 26 1.33 9.72 -15.15
N PRO A 27 1.56 10.83 -14.44
CA PRO A 27 2.85 11.51 -14.43
C PRO A 27 3.96 10.55 -14.00
N ASP A 28 5.11 10.61 -14.66
CA ASP A 28 6.29 9.88 -14.24
C ASP A 28 6.86 10.44 -12.92
N ALA A 29 7.85 9.74 -12.36
CA ALA A 29 8.47 10.13 -11.10
C ALA A 29 9.07 11.54 -11.12
N THR A 30 9.56 12.03 -12.27
CA THR A 30 10.12 13.39 -12.35
C THR A 30 9.04 14.46 -12.30
N HIS A 31 7.91 14.26 -13.00
CA HIS A 31 6.78 15.18 -12.95
C HIS A 31 6.08 15.20 -11.58
N TRP A 32 6.16 14.10 -10.83
CA TRP A 32 5.63 14.05 -9.47
C TRP A 32 6.35 14.96 -8.48
N ALA A 33 7.64 15.27 -8.70
CA ALA A 33 8.37 16.22 -7.87
C ALA A 33 7.74 17.62 -7.87
N ASP A 34 7.24 18.05 -9.04
CA ASP A 34 6.57 19.35 -9.19
C ASP A 34 5.06 19.28 -8.83
N LEU A 35 4.41 18.16 -9.16
CA LEU A 35 2.97 17.99 -8.92
C LEU A 35 2.63 17.77 -7.45
N GLY A 36 3.46 17.03 -6.71
CA GLY A 36 3.22 16.61 -5.34
C GLY A 36 2.85 17.76 -4.39
N PRO A 37 3.70 18.79 -4.26
CA PRO A 37 3.42 19.93 -3.37
C PRO A 37 2.12 20.67 -3.74
N ARG A 38 1.88 20.87 -5.05
CA ARG A 38 0.66 21.54 -5.54
C ARG A 38 -0.60 20.74 -5.24
N TYR A 39 -0.52 19.42 -5.40
CA TYR A 39 -1.62 18.52 -5.10
C TYR A 39 -1.89 18.45 -3.59
N ARG A 40 -0.84 18.42 -2.77
CA ARG A 40 -0.91 18.53 -1.30
C ARG A 40 -1.65 19.80 -0.88
N ASP A 41 -1.30 20.95 -1.45
CA ASP A 41 -1.96 22.22 -1.13
C ASP A 41 -3.43 22.22 -1.56
N ALA A 42 -3.74 21.68 -2.74
CA ALA A 42 -5.12 21.53 -3.20
C ALA A 42 -5.94 20.62 -2.26
N LEU A 43 -5.35 19.53 -1.77
CA LEU A 43 -5.99 18.58 -0.86
C LEU A 43 -6.28 19.21 0.50
N LEU A 44 -5.32 19.93 1.09
CA LEU A 44 -5.54 20.63 2.37
C LEU A 44 -6.60 21.72 2.24
N ASN A 45 -6.58 22.49 1.15
CA ASN A 45 -7.64 23.46 0.87
C ASN A 45 -9.03 22.80 0.77
N GLU A 46 -9.10 21.60 0.20
CA GLU A 46 -10.36 20.84 0.13
C GLU A 46 -10.80 20.32 1.50
N LEU A 47 -9.86 19.90 2.35
CA LEU A 47 -10.15 19.47 3.73
C LEU A 47 -10.66 20.63 4.60
N GLU A 48 -10.06 21.82 4.49
CA GLU A 48 -10.53 23.05 5.13
C GLU A 48 -11.98 23.35 4.73
N LYS A 49 -12.28 23.35 3.42
CA LYS A 49 -13.65 23.56 2.90
C LYS A 49 -14.66 22.53 3.41
N ARG A 50 -14.19 21.32 3.74
CA ARG A 50 -15.01 20.21 4.26
C ARG A 50 -15.09 20.19 5.79
N GLY A 51 -14.56 21.22 6.46
CA GLY A 51 -14.74 21.43 7.89
C GLY A 51 -13.58 20.97 8.76
N LEU A 52 -12.43 20.58 8.20
CA LEU A 52 -11.19 20.42 8.95
C LEU A 52 -10.52 21.80 9.12
N ASN A 53 -11.22 22.70 9.80
CA ASN A 53 -10.84 24.10 9.93
C ASN A 53 -9.49 24.26 10.64
N GLY A 54 -8.59 25.04 10.05
CA GLY A 54 -7.27 25.36 10.60
C GLY A 54 -6.24 24.25 10.46
N ILE A 55 -6.53 23.16 9.74
CA ILE A 55 -5.60 22.06 9.51
C ILE A 55 -4.30 22.56 8.88
N THR A 56 -4.37 23.46 7.89
CA THR A 56 -3.19 23.92 7.17
C THR A 56 -2.24 24.71 8.09
N SER A 57 -2.80 25.56 8.95
CA SER A 57 -2.02 26.36 9.90
C SER A 57 -1.53 25.58 11.12
N ALA A 58 -2.09 24.40 11.39
CA ALA A 58 -1.77 23.58 12.56
C ALA A 58 -0.67 22.53 12.31
N ILE A 59 -0.17 22.43 11.07
CA ILE A 59 0.90 21.48 10.72
C ILE A 59 2.21 21.94 11.36
N GLU A 60 2.71 21.15 12.31
CA GLU A 60 4.04 21.33 12.91
C GLU A 60 5.10 20.47 12.21
N GLU A 61 4.70 19.28 11.76
CA GLU A 61 5.54 18.31 11.05
C GLU A 61 4.70 17.67 9.94
N GLU A 62 5.31 17.43 8.77
CA GLU A 62 4.66 16.82 7.62
C GLU A 62 5.58 15.81 6.92
N THR A 63 4.99 14.73 6.42
CA THR A 63 5.63 13.85 5.46
C THR A 63 4.69 13.67 4.28
N LEU A 64 5.13 14.10 3.10
CA LEU A 64 4.45 13.86 1.84
C LEU A 64 5.10 12.67 1.15
N VAL A 65 4.29 11.70 0.75
CA VAL A 65 4.76 10.55 -0.04
C VAL A 65 3.93 10.49 -1.32
N THR A 66 4.61 10.43 -2.46
CA THR A 66 4.09 10.49 -3.84
C THR A 66 4.61 9.30 -4.66
N PRO A 67 3.97 8.90 -5.78
CA PRO A 67 4.46 7.81 -6.63
C PRO A 67 5.95 7.86 -7.00
N ALA A 68 6.58 9.04 -7.00
CA ALA A 68 8.02 9.19 -7.15
C ALA A 68 8.81 8.55 -6.00
N ASP A 69 8.37 8.72 -4.76
CA ASP A 69 9.00 8.16 -3.56
C ASP A 69 8.95 6.64 -3.59
N TRP A 70 7.79 6.05 -3.90
CA TRP A 70 7.67 4.60 -4.09
C TRP A 70 8.54 4.10 -5.25
N THR A 71 8.68 4.87 -6.32
CA THR A 71 9.59 4.52 -7.43
C THR A 71 11.04 4.50 -6.96
N ALA A 72 11.46 5.49 -6.16
CA ALA A 72 12.80 5.56 -5.58
C ALA A 72 13.07 4.40 -4.60
N GLU A 73 12.05 3.92 -3.90
CA GLU A 73 12.10 2.70 -3.06
C GLU A 73 12.09 1.39 -3.87
N GLY A 74 11.96 1.45 -5.20
CA GLY A 74 11.98 0.29 -6.09
C GLY A 74 10.62 -0.38 -6.28
N HIS A 75 9.52 0.27 -5.91
CA HIS A 75 8.19 -0.23 -6.23
C HIS A 75 7.90 -0.10 -7.73
N ALA A 76 7.48 -1.20 -8.34
CA ALA A 76 7.04 -1.21 -9.73
C ALA A 76 5.90 -0.21 -9.95
N ALA A 77 6.02 0.60 -11.02
CA ALA A 77 5.09 1.68 -11.37
C ALA A 77 4.84 2.70 -10.23
N GLY A 78 5.71 2.81 -9.22
CA GLY A 78 5.53 3.75 -8.12
C GLY A 78 4.28 3.49 -7.27
N THR A 79 3.88 2.23 -7.09
CA THR A 79 2.70 1.87 -6.28
C THR A 79 3.02 0.92 -5.13
N PRO A 80 2.57 1.23 -3.89
CA PRO A 80 2.69 0.30 -2.77
C PRO A 80 1.62 -0.81 -2.79
N PHE A 81 0.62 -0.73 -3.67
CA PHE A 81 -0.56 -1.60 -3.63
C PHE A 81 -0.48 -2.81 -4.57
N SER A 82 0.66 -3.02 -5.26
CA SER A 82 0.86 -4.12 -6.21
C SER A 82 -0.20 -4.14 -7.33
N ALA A 83 -0.61 -5.33 -7.79
CA ALA A 83 -1.58 -5.49 -8.87
C ALA A 83 -2.93 -4.80 -8.54
N ALA A 84 -3.46 -4.04 -9.49
CA ALA A 84 -4.71 -3.33 -9.36
C ALA A 84 -5.92 -4.30 -9.39
N HIS A 85 -7.10 -3.78 -9.04
CA HIS A 85 -8.35 -4.53 -9.06
C HIS A 85 -9.02 -4.52 -10.43
N THR A 86 -8.24 -4.68 -11.49
CA THR A 86 -8.77 -4.84 -12.85
C THR A 86 -9.17 -6.31 -13.09
N PHE A 87 -10.09 -6.57 -14.01
CA PHE A 87 -10.50 -7.94 -14.35
C PHE A 87 -9.29 -8.85 -14.67
N PRO A 88 -8.28 -8.43 -15.47
CA PRO A 88 -7.10 -9.26 -15.75
C PRO A 88 -6.13 -9.44 -14.58
N GLN A 89 -6.29 -8.72 -13.47
CA GLN A 89 -5.38 -8.75 -12.31
C GLN A 89 -6.04 -9.31 -11.04
N THR A 90 -7.27 -9.83 -11.18
CA THR A 90 -8.08 -10.35 -10.08
C THR A 90 -8.42 -11.83 -10.26
N GLY A 91 -8.78 -12.47 -9.14
CA GLY A 91 -9.20 -13.87 -9.10
C GLY A 91 -8.20 -14.82 -9.77
N PRO A 92 -8.64 -15.68 -10.72
CA PRO A 92 -7.79 -16.68 -11.36
C PRO A 92 -6.71 -16.08 -12.27
N PHE A 93 -6.82 -14.80 -12.65
CA PHE A 93 -5.85 -14.12 -13.51
C PHE A 93 -4.74 -13.42 -12.71
N ARG A 94 -4.86 -13.36 -11.38
CA ARG A 94 -3.81 -12.84 -10.51
C ARG A 94 -2.53 -13.68 -10.65
N PRO A 95 -1.32 -13.08 -10.58
CA PRO A 95 -0.08 -13.84 -10.61
C PRO A 95 -0.10 -15.00 -9.62
N ARG A 96 0.28 -16.19 -10.10
CA ARG A 96 0.36 -17.40 -9.29
C ARG A 96 1.51 -17.31 -8.29
N ASN A 97 1.43 -18.08 -7.20
CA ASN A 97 2.48 -18.13 -6.18
C ASN A 97 3.59 -19.14 -6.52
N LEU A 98 3.45 -19.91 -7.59
CA LEU A 98 4.49 -20.79 -8.11
C LEU A 98 5.13 -20.15 -9.33
N VAL A 99 6.47 -20.12 -9.34
CA VAL A 99 7.24 -19.57 -10.44
C VAL A 99 7.35 -20.60 -11.56
N SER A 100 6.98 -20.23 -12.78
CA SER A 100 7.08 -21.14 -13.93
C SER A 100 8.53 -21.57 -14.16
N GLY A 101 8.76 -22.87 -14.30
CA GLY A 101 10.08 -23.44 -14.56
C GLY A 101 10.96 -23.65 -13.32
N LEU A 102 10.47 -23.35 -12.11
CA LEU A 102 11.18 -23.60 -10.86
C LEU A 102 10.35 -24.48 -9.92
N ASP A 103 10.93 -25.59 -9.48
CA ASP A 103 10.26 -26.54 -8.58
C ASP A 103 10.45 -26.19 -7.09
N ASN A 104 11.38 -25.28 -6.79
CA ASN A 104 11.82 -24.95 -5.43
C ASN A 104 11.62 -23.48 -5.05
N ALA A 105 10.78 -22.74 -5.78
CA ALA A 105 10.51 -21.32 -5.54
C ALA A 105 9.01 -21.04 -5.40
N VAL A 106 8.64 -20.39 -4.29
CA VAL A 106 7.26 -19.98 -3.99
C VAL A 106 7.23 -18.50 -3.61
N LEU A 107 6.37 -17.72 -4.27
CA LEU A 107 6.16 -16.31 -3.98
C LEU A 107 5.16 -16.16 -2.83
N ALA A 108 5.48 -15.26 -1.90
CA ALA A 108 4.60 -14.86 -0.80
C ALA A 108 4.41 -13.35 -0.82
N GLY A 109 3.20 -12.89 -0.50
CA GLY A 109 2.91 -11.46 -0.36
C GLY A 109 1.68 -11.00 -1.14
N CYS A 110 1.53 -9.67 -1.24
CA CYS A 110 0.34 -9.05 -1.81
C CYS A 110 0.26 -9.18 -3.34
N GLY A 111 1.39 -9.34 -4.03
CA GLY A 111 1.43 -9.41 -5.50
C GLY A 111 1.00 -10.74 -6.11
N THR A 112 0.67 -11.72 -5.27
CA THR A 112 0.26 -13.06 -5.72
C THR A 112 -1.06 -13.46 -5.06
N THR A 113 -1.52 -14.67 -5.36
CA THR A 113 -2.67 -15.30 -4.70
C THR A 113 -2.37 -15.44 -3.19
N PRO A 114 -3.25 -14.98 -2.28
CA PRO A 114 -4.68 -14.70 -2.49
C PRO A 114 -5.06 -13.23 -2.74
N GLY A 115 -4.21 -12.23 -2.50
CA GLY A 115 -4.61 -10.83 -2.70
C GLY A 115 -3.81 -9.79 -1.91
N VAL A 116 -4.23 -8.53 -2.07
CA VAL A 116 -3.76 -7.37 -1.30
C VAL A 116 -4.47 -7.30 0.05
N GLY A 117 -3.80 -6.74 1.07
CA GLY A 117 -4.32 -6.54 2.42
C GLY A 117 -3.58 -7.34 3.48
N VAL A 118 -3.55 -6.84 4.72
CA VAL A 118 -2.83 -7.52 5.82
C VAL A 118 -3.30 -8.98 6.01
N PRO A 119 -4.62 -9.29 6.07
CA PRO A 119 -5.06 -10.67 6.25
C PRO A 119 -4.64 -11.60 5.11
N THR A 120 -4.78 -11.16 3.87
CA THR A 120 -4.46 -11.95 2.66
C THR A 120 -2.96 -12.15 2.50
N VAL A 121 -2.14 -11.15 2.84
CA VAL A 121 -0.66 -11.26 2.87
C VAL A 121 -0.21 -12.29 3.90
N LEU A 122 -0.77 -12.27 5.11
CA LEU A 122 -0.45 -13.26 6.15
C LEU A 122 -0.83 -14.68 5.70
N ILE A 123 -1.99 -14.85 5.08
CA ILE A 123 -2.40 -16.13 4.51
C ILE A 123 -1.47 -16.56 3.38
N SER A 124 -1.07 -15.64 2.48
CA SER A 124 -0.09 -15.92 1.42
C SER A 124 1.20 -16.49 2.00
N GLY A 125 1.76 -15.83 3.02
CA GLY A 125 2.95 -16.30 3.73
C GLY A 125 2.79 -17.68 4.33
N LYS A 126 1.69 -17.93 5.05
CA LYS A 126 1.37 -19.26 5.60
C LYS A 126 1.31 -20.35 4.51
N LEU A 127 0.64 -20.06 3.40
CA LEU A 127 0.51 -21.01 2.29
C LEU A 127 1.84 -21.24 1.57
N ALA A 128 2.69 -20.22 1.46
CA ALA A 128 4.02 -20.35 0.87
C ALA A 128 4.93 -21.21 1.77
N ALA A 129 4.95 -20.93 3.07
CA ALA A 129 5.70 -21.72 4.04
C ALA A 129 5.29 -23.20 4.00
N GLY A 130 3.98 -23.49 4.01
CA GLY A 130 3.47 -24.86 3.95
C GLY A 130 3.83 -25.61 2.65
N ARG A 131 4.10 -24.91 1.55
CA ARG A 131 4.61 -25.55 0.31
C ARG A 131 6.08 -25.92 0.40
N ILE A 132 6.87 -25.14 1.13
CA ILE A 132 8.31 -25.39 1.31
C ILE A 132 8.53 -26.48 2.36
N THR A 133 7.83 -26.41 3.49
CA THR A 133 8.04 -27.32 4.62
C THR A 133 7.18 -28.59 4.57
N GLY A 134 6.22 -28.65 3.64
CA GLY A 134 5.09 -29.59 3.70
C GLY A 134 4.00 -29.13 4.68
N ALA A 135 2.80 -29.69 4.53
CA ALA A 135 1.71 -29.44 5.47
C ALA A 135 2.11 -30.00 6.85
N GLY A 136 2.31 -29.11 7.83
CA GLY A 136 2.47 -29.51 9.22
C GLY A 136 1.29 -30.37 9.70
N PRO A 137 1.44 -31.15 10.78
CA PRO A 137 0.37 -32.00 11.28
C PRO A 137 -0.91 -31.17 11.49
N ARG A 138 -2.04 -31.66 10.94
CA ARG A 138 -3.35 -31.05 11.15
C ARG A 138 -3.57 -30.91 12.67
N PRO A 139 -4.02 -29.74 13.17
CA PRO A 139 -4.50 -29.64 14.55
C PRO A 139 -5.51 -30.75 14.77
N ARG A 140 -5.30 -31.59 15.78
CA ARG A 140 -6.33 -32.57 16.16
C ARG A 140 -7.46 -31.77 16.76
N ASP A 141 -8.67 -31.94 16.21
CA ASP A 141 -9.88 -31.46 16.87
C ASP A 141 -9.96 -32.18 18.21
N THR A 142 -9.72 -31.45 19.30
CA THR A 142 -9.97 -31.87 20.69
C THR A 142 -11.06 -31.00 21.28
#